data_AF-A7T9V3-F1
#
_entry.id   AF-A7T9V3-F1
#
_cell.length_a   1.000
_cell.length_b   1.000
_cell.length_c   1.000
_cell.angle_alpha   90.00
_cell.angle_beta   90.00
_cell.angle_gamma   90.00
#
_symmetry.space_group_name_H-M   'P 1'
#
loop_
_entity.id
_entity.type
_entity.pdbx_description
1 polymer ?
#
loop_
_entity_poly.entity_id
_entity_poly.type
_entity_poly.pdbx_seq_one_letter_code
_entity_poly.pdbx_strand_id
1 'polypeptide(L)' 'ADALLVPPGCRFQHLHPGSECKSHDFWKIKAEEKCKDQDANLRYYGVLLPCNTGLFTGVEFVCCPV' A
#
# COMPACT_ATOMS: atom_id res chain seq x y z
N ALA A 1 -10.56 12.38 -0.34
CA ALA A 1 -9.20 11.84 -0.20
C ALA A 1 -8.75 12.20 1.20
N ASP A 2 -8.65 11.21 2.07
CA ASP A 2 -8.14 11.41 3.43
C ASP A 2 -6.61 11.41 3.36
N ALA A 3 -5.96 12.39 3.97
CA ALA A 3 -4.50 12.51 3.89
C ALA A 3 -3.88 11.60 4.94
N LEU A 4 -3.14 10.57 4.51
CA LEU A 4 -2.36 9.73 5.43
C LEU A 4 -1.26 10.58 6.08
N LEU A 5 -1.45 10.94 7.35
CA LEU A 5 -0.43 11.57 8.18
C LEU A 5 0.71 10.57 8.38
N VAL A 6 1.88 10.87 7.81
CA VAL A 6 3.08 10.02 7.92
C VAL A 6 3.86 10.42 9.17
N PRO A 7 3.99 9.55 10.18
CA PRO A 7 4.77 9.87 11.36
C PRO A 7 6.26 10.09 11.02
N PRO A 8 7.00 10.86 11.84
CA PRO A 8 8.44 11.03 11.65
C PRO A 8 9.16 9.68 11.69
N GLY A 9 10.05 9.45 10.72
CA GLY A 9 10.74 8.17 10.54
C GLY A 9 10.00 7.16 9.66
N CYS A 10 8.70 7.34 9.44
CA CYS A 10 7.94 6.52 8.49
C CYS A 10 8.00 7.11 7.07
N ARG A 11 7.69 6.27 6.07
CA ARG A 11 7.68 6.65 4.66
C ARG A 11 6.37 6.21 4.01
N PHE A 12 5.69 7.15 3.37
CA PHE A 12 4.56 6.87 2.49
C PHE A 12 5.05 6.45 1.10
N GLN A 13 4.43 5.40 0.57
CA GLN A 13 4.72 4.81 -0.73
C GLN A 13 3.42 4.38 -1.40
N HIS A 14 3.44 4.22 -2.73
CA HIS A 14 2.32 3.64 -3.46
C HIS A 14 2.81 2.79 -4.63
N LEU A 15 2.01 1.80 -5.00
CA LEU A 15 2.18 0.96 -6.19
C LEU A 15 0.92 1.06 -7.03
N HIS A 16 1.04 1.53 -8.26
CA HIS A 16 -0.04 1.54 -9.23
C HIS A 16 0.51 1.20 -10.63
N PRO A 17 0.67 -0.10 -10.96
CA PRO A 17 1.22 -0.52 -12.24
C PRO A 17 0.28 -0.29 -13.44
N GLY A 18 -0.93 0.23 -13.21
CA GLY A 18 -1.90 0.62 -14.25
C GLY A 18 -2.62 -0.54 -14.94
N SER A 19 -1.94 -1.65 -15.22
CA SER A 19 -2.48 -2.82 -15.92
C SER A 19 -3.02 -3.91 -14.98
N GLU A 20 -2.72 -3.85 -13.69
CA GLU A 20 -3.17 -4.86 -12.74
C GLU A 20 -4.54 -4.53 -12.16
N CYS A 21 -5.37 -5.55 -11.97
CA CYS A 21 -6.64 -5.47 -11.27
C CYS A 21 -6.72 -6.65 -10.30
N LYS A 22 -6.47 -6.38 -9.02
CA LYS A 22 -6.22 -7.40 -7.98
C LYS A 22 -7.04 -7.13 -6.72
N SER A 23 -7.20 -8.16 -5.90
CA SER A 23 -8.00 -8.08 -4.66
C SER A 23 -7.33 -7.21 -3.61
N HIS A 24 -8.13 -6.78 -2.63
CA HIS A 24 -7.65 -6.07 -1.45
C HIS A 24 -6.52 -6.83 -0.72
N ASP A 25 -6.68 -8.14 -0.53
CA ASP A 25 -5.68 -8.96 0.16
C ASP A 25 -4.35 -9.06 -0.61
N PHE A 26 -4.40 -9.16 -1.94
CA PHE A 26 -3.20 -9.15 -2.76
C PHE A 26 -2.40 -7.86 -2.55
N TRP A 27 -3.10 -6.72 -2.58
CA TRP A 27 -2.50 -5.41 -2.39
C TRP A 27 -1.93 -5.21 -0.98
N LYS A 28 -2.61 -5.73 0.06
CA LYS A 28 -2.09 -5.77 1.42
C LYS A 28 -0.77 -6.54 1.49
N ILE A 29 -0.74 -7.77 0.97
CA ILE A 29 0.47 -8.62 0.98
C ILE A 29 1.60 -7.93 0.23
N LYS A 30 1.33 -7.31 -0.92
CA LYS A 30 2.33 -6.55 -1.68
C LYS A 30 2.89 -5.36 -0.90
N ALA A 31 2.05 -4.63 -0.18
CA ALA A 31 2.50 -3.55 0.69
C ALA A 31 3.37 -4.06 1.85
N GLU A 32 3.01 -5.20 2.47
CA GLU A 32 3.81 -5.85 3.52
C GLU A 32 5.18 -6.29 2.99
N GLU A 33 5.24 -6.91 1.81
CA GLU A 33 6.49 -7.29 1.14
C GLU A 33 7.37 -6.07 0.89
N LYS A 34 6.81 -4.97 0.37
CA LYS A 34 7.58 -3.74 0.10
C LYS A 34 8.15 -3.07 1.34
N CYS A 35 7.45 -3.12 2.47
CA CYS A 35 8.01 -2.63 3.72
C CYS A 35 9.13 -3.54 4.22
N LYS A 36 8.95 -4.87 4.14
CA LYS A 36 9.97 -5.84 4.55
C LYS A 36 11.26 -5.75 3.72
N ASP A 37 11.15 -5.48 2.42
CA ASP A 37 12.31 -5.21 1.54
C ASP A 37 13.16 -4.00 1.98
N GLN A 38 12.61 -3.14 2.86
CA GLN A 38 13.25 -1.94 3.39
C GLN A 38 13.54 -2.03 4.89
N ASP A 39 13.57 -3.25 5.45
CA ASP A 39 13.73 -3.49 6.90
C ASP A 39 12.71 -2.70 7.75
N ALA A 40 11.48 -2.56 7.24
CA ALA A 40 10.40 -1.79 7.85
C ALA A 40 9.12 -2.63 7.99
N ASN A 41 8.23 -2.21 8.88
CA ASN A 41 6.91 -2.79 9.06
C ASN A 41 5.82 -1.98 8.36
N LEU A 42 4.82 -2.68 7.82
CA LEU A 42 3.61 -2.05 7.29
C LEU A 42 2.78 -1.48 8.44
N ARG A 43 2.58 -0.17 8.45
CA ARG A 43 1.80 0.52 9.49
C ARG A 43 0.36 0.81 9.06
N TYR A 44 0.21 1.36 7.86
CA TYR A 44 -1.09 1.68 7.26
C TYR A 44 -1.05 1.31 5.77
N TYR A 45 -2.20 0.98 5.21
CA TYR A 45 -2.38 0.81 3.77
C TYR A 45 -3.81 1.12 3.35
N GLY A 46 -3.99 1.42 2.08
CA GLY A 46 -5.25 1.65 1.42
C GLY A 46 -5.16 1.24 -0.04
N VAL A 47 -6.27 0.77 -0.60
CA VAL A 47 -6.37 0.49 -2.05
C VAL A 47 -6.65 1.79 -2.81
N LEU A 48 -6.11 1.89 -4.02
CA LEU A 48 -6.17 3.12 -4.82
C LEU A 48 -7.49 3.24 -5.61
N LEU A 49 -7.50 2.79 -6.87
CA LEU A 49 -8.65 2.94 -7.76
C LEU A 49 -9.36 1.60 -7.93
N PRO A 50 -10.69 1.53 -7.78
CA PRO A 50 -11.43 0.32 -8.10
C PRO A 50 -11.43 0.10 -9.62
N CYS A 51 -11.22 -1.15 -10.04
CA CYS A 51 -11.33 -1.56 -11.45
C CYS A 51 -12.46 -2.56 -11.68
N ASN A 52 -12.88 -3.27 -10.64
CA ASN A 52 -14.04 -4.17 -10.65
C ASN A 52 -14.56 -4.35 -9.21
N THR A 53 -15.67 -5.03 -9.04
CA THR A 53 -16.24 -5.34 -7.72
C THR A 53 -15.22 -6.09 -6.85
N GLY A 54 -14.74 -5.42 -5.79
CA GLY A 54 -13.73 -5.97 -4.87
C GLY A 54 -12.30 -6.02 -5.42
N LEU A 55 -12.04 -5.44 -6.58
CA LEU A 55 -10.71 -5.39 -7.20
C LEU A 55 -10.24 -3.94 -7.42
N PHE A 56 -8.93 -3.75 -7.31
CA PHE A 56 -8.27 -2.45 -7.31
C PHE A 56 -7.01 -2.49 -8.16
N THR A 57 -6.58 -1.32 -8.63
CA THR A 57 -5.44 -1.18 -9.55
C THR A 57 -4.11 -0.89 -8.87
N GLY A 58 -4.11 -0.77 -7.54
CA GLY A 58 -2.93 -0.40 -6.78
C GLY A 58 -3.20 -0.25 -5.30
N VAL A 59 -2.13 0.09 -4.58
CA VAL A 59 -2.11 0.25 -3.12
C VAL A 59 -1.24 1.44 -2.74
N GLU A 60 -1.68 2.21 -1.76
CA GLU A 60 -0.87 3.17 -1.01
C GLU A 60 -0.62 2.65 0.40
N PHE A 61 0.54 2.93 0.97
CA PHE A 61 0.95 2.38 2.25
C PHE A 61 2.03 3.19 2.95
N VAL A 62 2.14 2.99 4.25
CA VAL A 62 3.16 3.61 5.10
C VAL A 62 4.01 2.52 5.73
N CYS A 63 5.31 2.56 5.44
CA CYS A 63 6.31 1.73 6.11
C CYS A 63 6.96 2.52 7.24
N CYS A 64 7.10 1.91 8.41
CA CYS A 64 7.80 2.48 9.56
C CYS A 64 8.94 1.55 9.97
N PRO A 65 10.10 2.08 10.42
CA PRO A 65 11.16 1.24 10.97
C PRO A 65 10.63 0.34 12.10
N VAL A 66 11.20 -0.85 12.20
CA VAL A 66 10.95 -1.82 13.29
C VAL A 66 11.16 -1.22 14.67
#